data_AF-A0A6A4HVW5-F1
#
_entry.id   AF-A0A6A4HVW5-F1
#
_cell.length_a   1.000
_cell.length_b   1.000
_cell.length_c   1.000
_cell.angle_alpha   90.00
_cell.angle_beta   90.00
_cell.angle_gamma   90.00
#
_symmetry.space_group_name_H-M   'P 1'
#
loop_
_entity.id
_entity.type
_entity.pdbx_description
1 polymer ?
#
loop_
_entity_poly.entity_id
_entity_poly.type
_entity_poly.pdbx_seq_one_letter_code
_entity_poly.pdbx_strand_id
1 'polypeptide(L)'
;MIGLAQSIPPELKRHIAGFCKPAELANLALVNTSYRDEAEVLLYRKISVWFEPKRLSIWDTLKTHSHKAALVRSLTIKFEPNYYAHTLAAESICTALVNTRGLLELCLHLLEEDVAFQAQIQALLRQRYFNLEIFHCSGYFDLPTIVDSQSNSLQILATCDHWNTLSAFQDIARRYPSLKLFSYEQFDYTTSVFNILNIFPALYPNNTFLWDPISKSYNCHDKRIR
;
A
#
# COMPACT_ATOMS: atom_id res chain seq x y z
N MET A 1 -43.71 -0.10 -5.07
CA MET A 1 -42.92 -0.64 -6.19
C MET A 1 -41.46 -0.64 -5.78
N ILE A 2 -40.84 -1.82 -5.68
CA ILE A 2 -39.40 -1.96 -5.48
C ILE A 2 -38.75 -1.61 -6.82
N GLY A 3 -37.87 -0.62 -6.86
CA GLY A 3 -37.19 -0.23 -8.11
C GLY A 3 -36.28 -1.36 -8.60
N LEU A 4 -36.16 -1.56 -9.91
CA LEU A 4 -35.33 -2.62 -10.52
C LEU A 4 -33.89 -2.68 -9.98
N ALA A 5 -33.32 -1.56 -9.55
CA ALA A 5 -31.99 -1.52 -8.93
C ALA A 5 -31.92 -2.21 -7.55
N GLN A 6 -33.03 -2.21 -6.79
CA GLN A 6 -33.11 -2.86 -5.48
C GLN A 6 -33.22 -4.39 -5.61
N SER A 7 -33.73 -4.91 -6.73
CA SER A 7 -33.87 -6.35 -6.96
C SER A 7 -32.59 -7.03 -7.47
N ILE A 8 -31.55 -6.27 -7.81
CA ILE A 8 -30.27 -6.84 -8.27
C ILE A 8 -29.49 -7.34 -7.04
N PRO A 9 -29.06 -8.62 -7.01
CA PRO A 9 -28.22 -9.17 -5.95
C PRO A 9 -26.90 -8.40 -5.77
N PRO A 10 -26.36 -8.31 -4.55
CA PRO A 10 -25.10 -7.60 -4.27
C PRO A 10 -23.93 -8.06 -5.16
N GLU A 11 -23.86 -9.35 -5.49
CA GLU A 11 -22.81 -9.94 -6.32
C GLU A 11 -22.83 -9.37 -7.74
N LEU A 12 -24.02 -9.21 -8.33
CA LEU A 12 -24.17 -8.61 -9.65
C LEU A 12 -23.89 -7.11 -9.62
N LYS A 13 -24.29 -6.41 -8.54
CA LYS A 13 -23.95 -4.99 -8.37
C LYS A 13 -22.45 -4.76 -8.29
N ARG A 14 -21.75 -5.59 -7.52
CA ARG A 14 -20.29 -5.58 -7.42
C ARG A 14 -19.65 -5.86 -8.77
N HIS A 15 -20.18 -6.82 -9.52
CA HIS A 15 -19.68 -7.13 -10.87
C HIS A 15 -19.85 -5.94 -11.82
N ILE A 16 -21.02 -5.30 -11.84
CA ILE A 16 -21.28 -4.08 -12.63
C ILE A 16 -20.33 -2.96 -12.22
N ALA A 17 -20.22 -2.69 -10.91
CA ALA A 17 -19.35 -1.66 -10.38
C ALA A 17 -17.86 -1.93 -10.70
N GLY A 18 -17.46 -3.20 -10.85
CA GLY A 18 -16.12 -3.59 -11.29
C GLY A 18 -15.71 -3.08 -12.68
N PHE A 19 -16.68 -2.69 -13.52
CA PHE A 19 -16.42 -2.06 -14.82
C PHE A 19 -16.34 -0.53 -14.76
N CYS A 20 -16.67 0.08 -13.62
CA CYS A 20 -16.70 1.53 -13.45
C CYS A 20 -15.31 2.10 -13.11
N LYS A 21 -15.02 3.30 -13.61
CA LYS A 21 -13.88 4.12 -13.19
C LYS A 21 -14.13 4.72 -11.80
N PRO A 22 -13.09 5.20 -11.08
CA PRO A 22 -13.26 5.78 -9.74
C PRO A 22 -14.29 6.93 -9.67
N ALA A 23 -14.31 7.82 -10.65
CA ALA A 23 -15.30 8.91 -10.70
C ALA A 23 -16.74 8.39 -10.90
N GLU A 24 -16.91 7.34 -11.71
CA GLU A 24 -18.20 6.70 -11.93
C GLU A 24 -18.66 5.93 -10.69
N LEU A 25 -17.74 5.27 -9.97
CA LEU A 25 -18.02 4.63 -8.68
C LEU A 25 -18.48 5.64 -7.63
N ALA A 26 -17.82 6.79 -7.54
CA ALA A 26 -18.23 7.87 -6.65
C ALA A 26 -19.64 8.37 -6.99
N ASN A 27 -19.92 8.60 -8.27
CA ASN A 27 -21.26 8.97 -8.73
C ASN A 27 -22.29 7.88 -8.42
N LEU A 28 -21.95 6.61 -8.65
CA LEU A 28 -22.84 5.47 -8.40
C LEU A 28 -23.19 5.36 -6.90
N ALA A 29 -22.21 5.56 -6.02
CA ALA A 29 -22.39 5.55 -4.58
C ALA A 29 -23.29 6.69 -4.07
N LEU A 30 -23.26 7.83 -4.75
CA LEU A 30 -24.10 8.99 -4.45
C LEU A 30 -25.52 8.85 -4.99
N VAL A 31 -25.68 8.36 -6.22
CA VAL A 31 -26.97 8.35 -6.94
C VAL A 31 -27.89 7.22 -6.45
N ASN A 32 -27.35 6.07 -6.04
CA ASN A 32 -28.18 4.93 -5.67
C ASN A 32 -27.70 4.24 -4.39
N THR A 33 -28.48 4.38 -3.31
CA THR A 33 -28.19 3.75 -2.00
C THR A 33 -28.00 2.24 -2.10
N SER A 34 -28.71 1.58 -3.02
CA SER A 34 -28.63 0.12 -3.18
C SER A 34 -27.32 -0.35 -3.84
N TYR A 35 -26.57 0.55 -4.47
CA TYR A 35 -25.24 0.31 -5.02
C TYR A 35 -24.11 0.88 -4.14
N ARG A 36 -24.45 1.72 -3.15
CA ARG A 36 -23.49 2.46 -2.35
C ARG A 36 -22.44 1.57 -1.73
N ASP A 37 -22.84 0.54 -1.01
CA ASP A 37 -21.91 -0.31 -0.26
C ASP A 37 -20.92 -1.00 -1.20
N GLU A 38 -21.41 -1.56 -2.31
CA GLU A 38 -20.55 -2.24 -3.30
C GLU A 38 -19.65 -1.28 -4.07
N ALA A 39 -20.14 -0.09 -4.38
CA ALA A 39 -19.35 0.95 -5.04
C ALA A 39 -18.27 1.52 -4.11
N GLU A 40 -18.59 1.80 -2.84
CA GLU A 40 -17.64 2.28 -1.84
C GLU A 40 -16.56 1.24 -1.53
N VAL A 41 -16.92 -0.04 -1.42
CA VAL A 41 -15.95 -1.14 -1.27
C VAL A 41 -14.92 -1.07 -2.38
N LEU A 42 -15.34 -0.97 -3.65
CA LEU A 42 -14.41 -0.91 -4.77
C LEU A 42 -13.63 0.41 -4.83
N LEU A 43 -14.27 1.53 -4.50
CA LEU A 43 -13.67 2.86 -4.52
C LEU A 43 -12.53 2.99 -3.51
N TYR A 44 -12.72 2.48 -2.28
CA TYR A 44 -11.73 2.58 -1.20
C TYR A 44 -10.77 1.39 -1.15
N ARG A 45 -11.04 0.28 -1.87
CA ARG A 45 -10.22 -0.94 -1.80
C ARG A 45 -8.73 -0.69 -2.04
N LYS A 46 -8.40 0.13 -3.03
CA LYS A 46 -7.03 0.47 -3.40
C LYS A 46 -6.88 1.98 -3.53
N ILE A 47 -6.07 2.57 -2.66
CA ILE A 47 -5.80 4.00 -2.62
C ILE A 47 -4.32 4.21 -2.98
N SER A 48 -4.07 5.05 -3.97
CA SER A 48 -2.72 5.53 -4.30
C SER A 48 -2.70 7.04 -4.21
N VAL A 49 -1.92 7.57 -3.28
CA VAL A 49 -1.78 9.01 -3.05
C VAL A 49 -0.36 9.42 -3.42
N TRP A 50 -0.29 10.35 -4.36
CA TRP A 50 0.87 11.20 -4.54
C TRP A 50 0.66 12.40 -3.63
N PHE A 51 1.54 12.55 -2.64
CA PHE A 51 1.39 13.56 -1.62
C PHE A 51 1.64 14.94 -2.21
N GLU A 52 0.56 15.66 -2.46
CA GLU A 52 0.54 17.09 -2.75
C GLU A 52 -0.11 17.78 -1.54
N PRO A 53 0.44 18.88 -0.99
CA PRO A 53 -0.13 19.58 0.17
C PRO A 53 -1.61 19.98 0.02
N LYS A 54 -2.11 20.09 -1.22
CA LYS A 54 -3.49 20.46 -1.54
C LYS A 54 -4.48 19.28 -1.55
N ARG A 55 -4.01 18.04 -1.43
CA ARG A 55 -4.83 16.80 -1.54
C ARG A 55 -4.98 16.06 -0.21
N LEU A 56 -5.22 16.78 0.89
CA LEU A 56 -5.38 16.18 2.22
C LEU A 56 -6.74 15.50 2.47
N SER A 57 -7.74 15.73 1.60
CA SER A 57 -9.14 15.35 1.85
C SER A 57 -9.38 13.85 2.04
N ILE A 58 -8.55 12.98 1.45
CA ILE A 58 -8.67 11.54 1.66
C ILE A 58 -8.25 11.14 3.07
N TRP A 59 -7.20 11.78 3.61
CA TRP A 59 -6.72 11.49 4.97
C TRP A 59 -7.74 11.91 6.00
N ASP A 60 -8.38 13.06 5.81
CA ASP A 60 -9.50 13.50 6.66
C ASP A 60 -10.62 12.47 6.66
N THR A 61 -10.98 11.96 5.48
CA THR A 61 -12.01 10.93 5.34
C THR A 61 -11.63 9.65 6.10
N LEU A 62 -10.42 9.12 5.90
CA LEU A 62 -9.97 7.89 6.56
C LEU A 62 -9.78 8.05 8.08
N LYS A 63 -9.40 9.26 8.52
CA LYS A 63 -9.29 9.62 9.94
C LYS A 63 -10.66 9.68 10.62
N THR A 64 -11.66 10.26 9.96
CA THR A 64 -12.98 10.55 10.57
C THR A 64 -14.02 9.45 10.33
N HIS A 65 -13.89 8.66 9.27
CA HIS A 65 -14.85 7.62 8.86
C HIS A 65 -14.20 6.24 8.93
N SER A 66 -14.07 5.69 10.14
CA SER A 66 -13.41 4.39 10.36
C SER A 66 -14.01 3.24 9.57
N HIS A 67 -15.33 3.24 9.31
CA HIS A 67 -15.98 2.24 8.46
C HIS A 67 -15.49 2.29 7.01
N LYS A 68 -15.18 3.48 6.46
CA LYS A 68 -14.58 3.63 5.12
C LYS A 68 -13.12 3.23 5.13
N ALA A 69 -12.39 3.62 6.18
CA ALA A 69 -10.99 3.21 6.35
C ALA A 69 -10.83 1.69 6.41
N ALA A 70 -11.78 0.98 7.03
CA ALA A 70 -11.78 -0.48 7.08
C ALA A 70 -11.94 -1.16 5.69
N LEU A 71 -12.44 -0.44 4.68
CA LEU A 71 -12.55 -0.94 3.30
C LEU A 71 -11.20 -0.96 2.57
N VAL A 72 -10.22 -0.19 3.04
CA VAL A 72 -8.90 -0.07 2.41
C VAL A 72 -8.13 -1.37 2.57
N ARG A 73 -7.74 -1.97 1.44
CA ARG A 73 -6.94 -3.21 1.40
C ARG A 73 -5.51 -2.96 0.92
N SER A 74 -5.32 -1.95 0.07
CA SER A 74 -4.04 -1.59 -0.51
C SER A 74 -3.86 -0.07 -0.44
N LEU A 75 -2.77 0.38 0.16
CA LEU A 75 -2.44 1.79 0.30
C LEU A 75 -1.03 2.07 -0.21
N THR A 76 -0.91 2.96 -1.18
CA THR A 76 0.36 3.46 -1.70
C THR A 76 0.50 4.94 -1.38
N ILE A 77 1.57 5.32 -0.71
CA ILE A 77 1.92 6.72 -0.40
C ILE A 77 3.27 7.02 -1.03
N LYS A 78 3.29 8.02 -1.90
CA LYS A 78 4.49 8.53 -2.56
C LYS A 78 4.62 10.02 -2.31
N PHE A 79 5.81 10.47 -1.97
CA PHE A 79 6.12 11.89 -1.85
C PHE A 79 6.79 12.36 -3.13
N GLU A 80 6.43 13.55 -3.60
CA GLU A 80 7.15 14.16 -4.72
C GLU A 80 8.58 14.53 -4.29
N PRO A 81 9.59 14.36 -5.17
CA PRO A 81 10.93 14.86 -4.91
C PRO A 81 10.82 16.35 -4.58
N ASN A 82 11.45 16.80 -3.49
CA ASN A 82 11.40 18.16 -2.91
C ASN A 82 10.24 18.46 -1.95
N TYR A 83 9.32 17.53 -1.70
CA TYR A 83 8.29 17.71 -0.67
C TYR A 83 8.55 16.79 0.52
N TYR A 84 9.08 17.38 1.60
CA TYR A 84 9.16 16.70 2.89
C TYR A 84 7.75 16.45 3.43
N ALA A 85 7.56 15.33 4.15
CA ALA A 85 6.32 15.08 4.83
C ALA A 85 6.12 16.15 5.91
N HIS A 86 5.26 17.15 5.64
CA HIS A 86 4.88 18.12 6.66
C HIS A 86 4.36 17.37 7.89
N THR A 87 4.76 17.79 9.09
CA THR A 87 4.40 17.15 10.37
C THR A 87 2.89 16.90 10.51
N LEU A 88 2.06 17.83 10.02
CA LEU A 88 0.60 17.69 10.01
C LEU A 88 0.09 16.56 9.08
N ALA A 89 0.78 16.33 7.96
CA ALA A 89 0.48 15.25 7.05
C ALA A 89 0.85 13.89 7.66
N ALA A 90 2.02 13.81 8.29
CA ALA A 90 2.48 12.61 8.99
C ALA A 90 1.47 12.18 10.05
N GLU A 91 1.02 13.11 10.91
CA GLU A 91 0.01 12.81 11.94
C GLU A 91 -1.32 12.33 11.33
N SER A 92 -1.77 13.00 10.26
CA SER A 92 -3.03 12.64 9.59
C SER A 92 -2.95 11.25 8.96
N ILE A 93 -1.84 10.92 8.31
CA ILE A 93 -1.59 9.59 7.74
C ILE A 93 -1.51 8.53 8.84
N CYS A 94 -0.74 8.77 9.89
CA CYS A 94 -0.63 7.85 11.02
C CYS A 94 -1.99 7.57 11.65
N THR A 95 -2.81 8.60 11.86
CA THR A 95 -4.16 8.43 12.42
C THR A 95 -5.07 7.65 11.46
N ALA A 96 -5.01 7.93 10.17
CA ALA A 96 -5.75 7.19 9.15
C ALA A 96 -5.35 5.70 9.14
N LEU A 97 -4.06 5.40 9.23
CA LEU A 97 -3.52 4.03 9.24
C LEU A 97 -4.04 3.19 10.41
N VAL A 98 -4.22 3.80 11.59
CA VAL A 98 -4.81 3.11 12.76
C VAL A 98 -6.26 2.65 12.47
N ASN A 99 -6.98 3.40 11.63
CA ASN A 99 -8.36 3.06 11.24
C ASN A 99 -8.42 2.07 10.07
N THR A 100 -7.36 1.90 9.28
CA THR A 100 -7.31 0.95 8.15
C THR A 100 -7.02 -0.47 8.59
N ARG A 101 -7.86 -1.04 9.47
CA ARG A 101 -7.67 -2.40 10.02
C ARG A 101 -7.71 -3.52 8.97
N GLY A 102 -8.32 -3.23 7.82
CA GLY A 102 -8.40 -4.16 6.69
C GLY A 102 -7.18 -4.16 5.78
N LEU A 103 -6.17 -3.34 6.06
CA LEU A 103 -5.00 -3.14 5.19
C LEU A 103 -4.15 -4.41 5.09
N LEU A 104 -3.90 -4.84 3.85
CA LEU A 104 -3.09 -6.02 3.52
C LEU A 104 -1.80 -5.64 2.78
N GLU A 105 -1.86 -4.58 1.97
CA GLU A 105 -0.73 -4.09 1.19
C GLU A 105 -0.45 -2.63 1.56
N LEU A 106 0.80 -2.35 1.91
CA LEU A 106 1.26 -0.99 2.20
C LEU A 106 2.53 -0.70 1.41
N CYS A 107 2.52 0.37 0.62
CA CYS A 107 3.68 0.88 -0.10
C CYS A 107 4.00 2.30 0.37
N LEU A 108 5.18 2.50 0.94
CA LEU A 108 5.65 3.78 1.48
C LEU A 108 6.98 4.17 0.84
N HIS A 109 7.01 5.32 0.17
CA HIS A 109 8.23 5.90 -0.37
C HIS A 109 8.55 7.16 0.40
N LEU A 110 9.24 7.02 1.53
CA LEU A 110 9.68 8.13 2.36
C LEU A 110 11.11 8.51 2.02
N LEU A 111 11.41 9.82 2.07
CA LEU A 111 12.76 10.33 1.90
C LEU A 111 13.59 10.07 3.16
N GLU A 112 14.92 10.12 3.04
CA GLU A 112 15.84 9.88 4.16
C GLU A 112 15.58 10.84 5.32
N GLU A 113 15.25 12.08 4.99
CA GLU A 113 15.04 13.19 5.93
C GLU A 113 13.74 13.07 6.74
N ASP A 114 12.80 12.22 6.34
CA ASP A 114 11.51 12.02 7.01
C ASP A 114 11.62 11.15 8.29
N VAL A 115 12.73 11.25 9.03
CA VAL A 115 13.10 10.37 10.17
C VAL A 115 11.98 10.26 11.22
N ALA A 116 11.37 11.39 11.60
CA ALA A 116 10.30 11.40 12.58
C ALA A 116 9.05 10.65 12.09
N PHE A 117 8.72 10.77 10.80
CA PHE A 117 7.58 10.09 10.22
C PHE A 117 7.85 8.59 10.05
N GLN A 118 9.05 8.22 9.60
CA GLN A 118 9.51 6.83 9.55
C GLN A 118 9.38 6.15 10.92
N ALA A 119 9.83 6.82 12.00
CA ALA A 119 9.72 6.29 13.36
C ALA A 119 8.27 6.07 13.81
N GLN A 120 7.35 6.98 13.47
CA GLN A 120 5.92 6.82 13.78
C GLN A 120 5.30 5.64 13.02
N ILE A 121 5.57 5.53 11.71
CA ILE A 121 5.12 4.39 10.91
C ILE A 121 5.68 3.08 11.47
N GLN A 122 6.97 3.04 11.81
CA GLN A 122 7.58 1.85 12.39
C GLN A 122 6.91 1.45 13.71
N ALA A 123 6.55 2.42 14.56
CA ALA A 123 5.79 2.13 15.77
C ALA A 123 4.41 1.54 15.46
N LEU A 124 3.69 2.07 14.46
CA LEU A 124 2.38 1.54 14.04
C LEU A 124 2.47 0.11 13.48
N LEU A 125 3.48 -0.17 12.66
CA LEU A 125 3.73 -1.51 12.12
C LEU A 125 4.02 -2.53 13.23
N ARG A 126 4.65 -2.12 14.34
CA ARG A 126 4.90 -2.97 15.50
C ARG A 126 3.64 -3.25 16.32
N GLN A 127 2.69 -2.33 16.33
CA GLN A 127 1.45 -2.44 17.11
C GLN A 127 0.40 -3.36 16.49
N ARG A 128 0.62 -3.86 15.26
CA ARG A 128 -0.27 -4.83 14.59
C ARG A 128 -1.73 -4.39 14.47
N TYR A 129 -1.97 -3.10 14.20
CA TYR A 129 -3.32 -2.60 13.91
C TYR A 129 -3.95 -3.24 12.66
N PHE A 130 -3.10 -3.75 11.78
CA PHE A 130 -3.43 -4.47 10.57
C PHE A 130 -2.38 -5.58 10.34
N ASN A 131 -2.75 -6.57 9.53
CA ASN A 131 -1.92 -7.73 9.22
C ASN A 131 -1.45 -7.60 7.78
N LEU A 132 -0.25 -7.05 7.57
CA LEU A 132 0.27 -6.88 6.21
C LEU A 132 0.65 -8.22 5.62
N GLU A 133 0.22 -8.45 4.38
CA GLU A 133 0.72 -9.52 3.50
C GLU A 133 1.87 -8.99 2.63
N ILE A 134 1.80 -7.72 2.23
CA ILE A 134 2.76 -7.08 1.34
C ILE A 134 3.20 -5.76 1.94
N PHE A 135 4.51 -5.58 2.13
CA PHE A 135 5.09 -4.32 2.55
C PHE A 135 6.19 -3.85 1.60
N HIS A 136 6.01 -2.67 1.04
CA HIS A 136 6.97 -1.98 0.19
C HIS A 136 7.42 -0.71 0.92
N CYS A 137 8.72 -0.52 1.06
CA CYS A 137 9.26 0.61 1.81
C CYS A 137 10.54 1.17 1.18
N SER A 138 10.98 2.35 1.59
CA SER A 138 12.35 2.81 1.34
C SER A 138 13.34 2.10 2.26
N GLY A 139 14.64 2.13 1.91
CA GLY A 139 15.71 1.45 2.66
C GLY A 139 15.97 1.95 4.09
N TYR A 140 15.24 2.95 4.59
CA TYR A 140 15.48 3.60 5.89
C TYR A 140 14.78 2.95 7.09
N PHE A 141 13.92 1.95 6.84
CA PHE A 141 13.21 1.26 7.92
C PHE A 141 14.05 0.15 8.57
N ASP A 142 13.81 -0.10 9.86
CA ASP A 142 14.32 -1.30 10.54
C ASP A 142 13.52 -2.54 10.11
N LEU A 143 13.91 -3.09 8.96
CA LEU A 143 13.23 -4.24 8.34
C LEU A 143 13.20 -5.46 9.26
N PRO A 144 14.30 -5.87 9.92
CA PRO A 144 14.26 -6.99 10.87
C PRO A 144 13.14 -6.86 11.90
N THR A 145 13.04 -5.71 12.56
CA THR A 145 12.02 -5.47 13.60
C THR A 145 10.59 -5.49 13.03
N ILE A 146 10.38 -4.92 11.83
CA ILE A 146 9.08 -4.91 11.17
C ILE A 146 8.66 -6.32 10.78
N VAL A 147 9.56 -7.10 10.19
CA VAL A 147 9.30 -8.49 9.81
C VAL A 147 8.98 -9.33 11.05
N ASP A 148 9.74 -9.20 12.13
CA ASP A 148 9.45 -9.91 13.38
C ASP A 148 8.05 -9.57 13.91
N SER A 149 7.68 -8.29 13.80
CA SER A 149 6.37 -7.80 14.21
C SER A 149 5.24 -8.23 13.28
N GLN A 150 5.48 -8.51 12.01
CA GLN A 150 4.46 -8.88 11.02
C GLN A 150 4.58 -10.35 10.55
N SER A 151 5.40 -11.14 11.23
CA SER A 151 5.81 -12.51 10.85
C SER A 151 4.67 -13.50 10.60
N ASN A 152 3.49 -13.29 11.20
CA ASN A 152 2.35 -14.19 11.04
C ASN A 152 1.58 -13.98 9.73
N SER A 153 1.73 -12.83 9.08
CA SER A 153 0.95 -12.46 7.89
C SER A 153 1.82 -12.06 6.70
N LEU A 154 3.01 -11.52 6.94
CA LEU A 154 3.85 -10.93 5.90
C LEU A 154 4.39 -12.01 4.97
N GLN A 155 4.06 -11.88 3.68
CA GLN A 155 4.45 -12.81 2.62
C GLN A 155 5.47 -12.17 1.68
N ILE A 156 5.46 -10.85 1.55
CA ILE A 156 6.34 -10.11 0.65
C ILE A 156 6.88 -8.87 1.36
N LEU A 157 8.19 -8.70 1.31
CA LEU A 157 8.88 -7.47 1.67
C LEU A 157 9.68 -6.97 0.47
N ALA A 158 9.44 -5.73 0.08
CA ALA A 158 10.21 -5.06 -0.95
C ALA A 158 10.80 -3.74 -0.45
N THR A 159 12.02 -3.43 -0.90
CA THR A 159 12.66 -2.15 -0.62
C THR A 159 12.98 -1.38 -1.89
N CYS A 160 12.66 -0.10 -1.90
CA CYS A 160 13.19 0.88 -2.84
C CYS A 160 14.52 1.42 -2.30
N ASP A 161 15.51 1.57 -3.17
CA ASP A 161 16.84 2.11 -2.88
C ASP A 161 17.67 1.18 -1.98
N HIS A 162 18.34 0.22 -2.63
CA HIS A 162 18.97 -0.98 -2.08
C HIS A 162 20.24 -0.79 -1.23
N TRP A 163 20.68 0.45 -0.97
CA TRP A 163 21.96 0.67 -0.30
C TRP A 163 21.93 0.02 1.09
N ASN A 164 22.69 -1.07 1.25
CA ASN A 164 22.82 -1.89 2.46
C ASN A 164 21.66 -2.85 2.82
N THR A 165 20.75 -3.20 1.90
CA THR A 165 19.64 -4.13 2.24
C THR A 165 20.01 -5.61 2.18
N LEU A 166 21.09 -5.99 1.49
CA LEU A 166 21.45 -7.39 1.26
C LEU A 166 21.75 -8.17 2.56
N SER A 167 22.50 -7.59 3.49
CA SER A 167 22.83 -8.26 4.77
C SER A 167 21.56 -8.48 5.60
N ALA A 168 20.71 -7.46 5.71
CA ALA A 168 19.42 -7.55 6.37
C ALA A 168 18.53 -8.63 5.71
N PHE A 169 18.48 -8.67 4.37
CA PHE A 169 17.72 -9.68 3.64
C PHE A 169 18.24 -11.11 3.86
N GLN A 170 19.56 -11.30 3.92
CA GLN A 170 20.15 -12.60 4.24
C GLN A 170 19.70 -13.07 5.63
N ASP A 171 19.78 -12.19 6.64
CA ASP A 171 19.39 -12.54 8.01
C ASP A 171 17.87 -12.77 8.13
N ILE A 172 17.06 -11.98 7.43
CA ILE A 172 15.61 -12.15 7.37
C ILE A 172 15.26 -13.47 6.68
N ALA A 173 15.85 -13.78 5.52
CA ALA A 173 15.55 -15.01 4.78
C ALA A 173 15.94 -16.27 5.55
N ARG A 174 17.02 -16.23 6.34
CA ARG A 174 17.39 -17.34 7.24
C ARG A 174 16.33 -17.58 8.32
N ARG A 175 15.74 -16.53 8.89
CA ARG A 175 14.71 -16.63 9.93
C ARG A 175 13.31 -16.93 9.37
N TYR A 176 13.01 -16.42 8.17
CA TYR A 176 11.70 -16.49 7.52
C TYR A 176 11.83 -17.01 6.08
N PRO A 177 12.07 -18.32 5.89
CA PRO A 177 12.36 -18.88 4.57
C PRO A 177 11.19 -18.85 3.58
N SER A 178 9.96 -18.64 4.06
CA SER A 178 8.75 -18.46 3.25
C SER A 178 8.54 -17.03 2.75
N LEU A 179 9.08 -16.03 3.46
CA LEU A 179 8.95 -14.61 3.12
C LEU A 179 9.72 -14.31 1.84
N LYS A 180 9.08 -13.64 0.88
CA LYS A 180 9.71 -13.24 -0.39
C LYS A 180 10.32 -11.86 -0.27
N LEU A 181 11.61 -11.76 -0.61
CA LEU A 181 12.40 -10.55 -0.55
C LEU A 181 12.83 -10.13 -1.95
N PHE A 182 12.64 -8.87 -2.29
CA PHE A 182 13.24 -8.25 -3.48
C PHE A 182 13.49 -6.77 -3.22
N SER A 183 14.35 -6.16 -4.02
CA SER A 183 14.53 -4.71 -4.01
C SER A 183 14.45 -4.17 -5.42
N TYR A 184 14.21 -2.88 -5.53
CA TYR A 184 14.25 -2.20 -6.81
C TYR A 184 14.83 -0.82 -6.65
N GLU A 185 15.38 -0.31 -7.74
CA GLU A 185 15.91 1.04 -7.83
C GLU A 185 15.05 1.84 -8.81
N GLN A 186 14.68 3.04 -8.39
CA GLN A 186 14.00 4.01 -9.23
C GLN A 186 14.78 5.32 -9.18
N PHE A 187 15.83 5.44 -9.99
CA PHE A 187 16.59 6.68 -10.11
C PHE A 187 15.85 7.68 -11.00
N ASP A 188 15.56 8.88 -10.48
CA ASP A 188 14.89 9.96 -11.23
C ASP A 188 15.79 11.20 -11.46
N TYR A 189 17.10 11.06 -11.27
CA TYR A 189 18.05 12.12 -11.58
C TYR A 189 18.57 11.91 -13.01
N THR A 190 17.98 12.63 -13.96
CA THR A 190 18.47 12.81 -15.35
C THR A 190 18.13 11.68 -16.33
N THR A 191 16.93 11.77 -16.93
CA THR A 191 16.55 11.30 -18.29
C THR A 191 16.67 9.82 -18.67
N SER A 192 17.21 8.93 -17.82
CA SER A 192 17.23 7.49 -18.08
C SER A 192 16.65 6.73 -16.90
N VAL A 193 15.37 6.36 -16.99
CA VAL A 193 14.71 5.53 -15.98
C VAL A 193 15.28 4.12 -16.08
N PHE A 194 16.24 3.80 -15.22
CA PHE A 194 16.68 2.42 -15.02
C PHE A 194 15.86 1.79 -13.92
N ASN A 195 14.89 1.01 -14.36
CA ASN A 195 14.06 0.18 -13.52
C ASN A 195 14.81 -1.13 -13.23
N ILE A 196 15.69 -1.10 -12.22
CA ILE A 196 16.44 -2.30 -11.81
C ILE A 196 15.61 -3.05 -10.78
N LEU A 197 15.28 -4.31 -11.09
CA LEU A 197 14.66 -5.23 -10.15
C LEU A 197 15.73 -6.22 -9.66
N ASN A 198 16.06 -6.13 -8.38
CA ASN A 198 16.99 -7.02 -7.72
C ASN A 198 16.20 -8.13 -7.01
N ILE A 199 16.35 -9.35 -7.50
CA ILE A 199 15.79 -10.56 -6.87
C ILE A 199 16.90 -11.37 -6.25
N PHE A 200 16.56 -12.14 -5.21
CA PHE A 200 17.54 -12.94 -4.47
C PHE A 200 17.21 -14.44 -4.46
N PRO A 201 17.16 -15.13 -5.61
CA PRO A 201 16.84 -16.56 -5.65
C PRO A 201 17.78 -17.43 -4.80
N ALA A 202 19.04 -17.02 -4.67
CA ALA A 202 20.03 -17.72 -3.84
C ALA A 202 19.65 -17.80 -2.35
N LEU A 203 18.74 -16.93 -1.88
CA LEU A 203 18.19 -17.01 -0.52
C LEU A 203 17.17 -18.16 -0.38
N TYR A 204 16.73 -18.76 -1.50
CA TYR A 204 15.67 -19.76 -1.56
C TYR A 204 16.05 -20.97 -2.42
N PRO A 205 17.16 -21.68 -2.13
CA PRO A 205 17.68 -22.75 -2.99
C PRO A 205 16.69 -23.90 -3.20
N ASN A 206 15.73 -24.08 -2.28
CA ASN A 206 14.78 -25.20 -2.30
C ASN A 206 13.34 -24.80 -2.70
N ASN A 207 13.07 -23.52 -2.98
CA ASN A 207 11.73 -23.04 -3.29
C ASN A 207 11.64 -22.53 -4.72
N THR A 208 10.59 -22.92 -5.45
CA THR A 208 10.26 -22.31 -6.73
C THR A 208 9.97 -20.82 -6.51
N PHE A 209 10.80 -19.96 -7.10
CA PHE A 209 10.62 -18.52 -6.99
C PHE A 209 9.41 -18.09 -7.82
N LEU A 210 8.32 -17.70 -7.15
CA LEU A 210 7.09 -17.25 -7.82
C LEU A 210 7.23 -15.78 -8.20
N TRP A 211 7.14 -15.49 -9.50
CA TRP A 211 7.25 -14.14 -10.06
C TRP A 211 5.95 -13.33 -10.00
N ASP A 212 4.80 -14.00 -9.93
CA ASP A 212 3.48 -13.35 -9.91
C ASP A 212 3.33 -12.30 -8.81
N PRO A 213 3.76 -12.55 -7.55
CA PRO A 213 3.60 -11.55 -6.50
C PRO A 213 4.49 -10.34 -6.72
N ILE A 214 5.71 -10.53 -7.24
CA ILE A 214 6.67 -9.47 -7.52
C ILE A 214 6.20 -8.62 -8.69
N SER A 215 5.77 -9.24 -9.79
CA SER A 215 5.25 -8.53 -10.96
C SER A 215 3.98 -7.74 -10.65
N LYS A 216 3.07 -8.28 -9.84
CA LYS A 216 1.87 -7.57 -9.39
C LYS A 216 2.21 -6.35 -8.55
N SER A 217 3.19 -6.50 -7.65
CA SER A 217 3.61 -5.43 -6.76
C SER A 217 4.44 -4.35 -7.47
N TYR A 218 5.26 -4.74 -8.45
CA TYR A 218 6.06 -3.83 -9.27
C TYR A 218 5.19 -2.96 -10.20
N ASN A 219 4.14 -3.55 -10.80
CA ASN A 219 3.22 -2.82 -11.68
C ASN A 219 2.33 -1.78 -10.95
N CYS A 220 2.34 -1.74 -9.61
CA CYS A 220 1.73 -0.66 -8.84
C CYS A 220 2.43 0.69 -9.08
N HIS A 221 3.63 0.71 -9.67
CA HIS A 221 4.41 1.92 -9.88
C HIS A 221 4.07 2.71 -11.16
N ASP A 222 3.47 2.06 -12.17
CA ASP A 222 3.47 2.59 -13.53
C ASP A 222 2.17 3.27 -14.00
N LYS A 223 1.18 3.39 -13.11
CA LYS A 223 -0.08 4.09 -13.45
C LYS A 223 -0.04 5.54 -12.97
N ARG A 224 0.62 6.40 -13.75
CA ARG A 224 0.23 7.82 -13.83
C ARG A 224 -1.20 7.84 -14.39
N ILE A 225 -2.20 7.75 -13.53
CA ILE A 225 -3.57 8.08 -13.92
C ILE A 225 -3.58 9.59 -14.11
N ARG A 226 -3.45 10.01 -15.37
CA ARG A 226 -3.77 11.37 -15.83
C ARG A 226 -5.27 11.60 -15.73
#